data_AF-A0A6X6H9H6-F1
#
_entry.id   AF-A0A6X6H9H6-F1
#
_cell.length_a   1.000
_cell.length_b   1.000
_cell.length_c   1.000
_cell.angle_alpha   90.00
_cell.angle_beta   90.00
_cell.angle_gamma   90.00
#
_symmetry.space_group_name_H-M   'P 1'
#
loop_
_entity.id
_entity.type
_entity.pdbx_description
1 polymer ?
#
loop_
_entity_poly.entity_id
_entity_poly.type
_entity_poly.pdbx_seq_one_letter_code
_entity_poly.pdbx_strand_id
1 'polypeptide(L)'
;VDSVSGDDTAGTGEKNKPFKTINKATMNFPRVFNSNTLRLWINPGRYDEDVIIPPLSGVTLYILSSNYETVDPAAGPTTCQIRSISVSDTSGYIYIAGIEQTNTAGTTKNYFIKAIRCGFVRITKCRMAFNTKAIDPFTAVFIDACSADVNGCYFASQNVDVRGYNTARVEVQNIGHGAKSAIGLYPQSADIFNLNSGTWEADTPTKLSGGGVVRT
;
A
#
# COMPACT_ATOMS: atom_id res chain seq x y z
N VAL A 1 -16.15 5.89 -1.68
CA VAL A 1 -15.50 7.12 -2.18
C VAL A 1 -15.59 7.10 -3.69
N ASP A 2 -15.90 8.25 -4.29
CA ASP A 2 -16.00 8.40 -5.73
C ASP A 2 -15.54 9.80 -6.15
N SER A 3 -14.47 9.89 -6.95
CA SER A 3 -13.89 11.17 -7.37
C SER A 3 -14.80 12.02 -8.26
N VAL A 4 -15.78 11.40 -8.93
CA VAL A 4 -16.67 12.06 -9.90
C VAL A 4 -18.00 12.43 -9.26
N SER A 5 -18.66 11.46 -8.63
CA SER A 5 -20.02 11.62 -8.09
C SER A 5 -20.08 11.92 -6.59
N GLY A 6 -18.96 11.86 -5.89
CA GLY A 6 -18.91 12.10 -4.45
C GLY A 6 -18.97 13.58 -4.06
N ASP A 7 -19.38 13.82 -2.83
CA ASP A 7 -19.46 15.15 -2.21
C ASP A 7 -18.91 15.09 -0.77
N ASP A 8 -17.95 15.93 -0.43
CA ASP A 8 -17.37 15.98 0.92
C ASP A 8 -18.14 16.86 1.90
N THR A 9 -19.13 17.61 1.41
CA THR A 9 -20.03 18.45 2.21
C THR A 9 -21.30 17.68 2.55
N ALA A 10 -21.96 17.08 1.56
CA ALA A 10 -23.25 16.40 1.72
C ALA A 10 -23.18 14.86 1.66
N GLY A 11 -22.06 14.28 1.23
CA GLY A 11 -21.87 12.84 1.22
C GLY A 11 -21.87 12.26 2.63
N THR A 12 -22.38 11.04 2.76
CA THR A 12 -22.46 10.30 4.03
C THR A 12 -21.51 9.11 4.07
N GLY A 13 -20.89 8.77 2.92
CA GLY A 13 -20.06 7.58 2.75
C GLY A 13 -20.85 6.34 2.29
N GLU A 14 -22.18 6.45 2.19
CA GLU A 14 -23.04 5.41 1.61
C GLU A 14 -22.84 5.30 0.09
N LYS A 15 -23.19 4.15 -0.50
CA LYS A 15 -23.01 3.89 -1.93
C LYS A 15 -23.70 4.92 -2.84
N ASN A 16 -24.87 5.42 -2.45
CA ASN A 16 -25.65 6.42 -3.18
C ASN A 16 -25.32 7.87 -2.81
N LYS A 17 -24.51 8.09 -1.76
CA LYS A 17 -24.04 9.40 -1.30
C LYS A 17 -22.56 9.31 -0.88
N PRO A 18 -21.66 8.94 -1.80
CA PRO A 18 -20.26 8.72 -1.46
C PRO A 18 -19.57 10.03 -1.09
N PHE A 19 -18.54 9.95 -0.23
CA PHE A 19 -17.56 11.03 -0.11
C PHE A 19 -16.77 11.17 -1.42
N LYS A 20 -16.34 12.40 -1.73
CA LYS A 20 -15.52 12.71 -2.91
C LYS A 20 -14.07 12.32 -2.71
N THR A 21 -13.52 12.62 -1.54
CA THR A 21 -12.12 12.34 -1.21
C THR A 21 -11.97 11.16 -0.26
N ILE A 22 -10.81 10.51 -0.35
CA ILE A 22 -10.46 9.41 0.54
C ILE A 22 -10.20 9.96 1.94
N ASN A 23 -9.48 11.08 2.06
CA ASN A 23 -9.23 11.70 3.36
C ASN A 23 -10.54 12.06 4.08
N LYS A 24 -11.55 12.60 3.39
CA LYS A 24 -12.87 12.83 4.00
C LYS A 24 -13.47 11.55 4.57
N ALA A 25 -13.43 10.44 3.84
CA ALA A 25 -13.94 9.16 4.34
C ALA A 25 -13.19 8.70 5.60
N THR A 26 -11.85 8.75 5.59
CA THR A 26 -11.02 8.27 6.71
C THR A 26 -11.17 9.10 7.98
N MET A 27 -11.43 10.40 7.86
CA MET A 27 -11.72 11.27 9.00
C MET A 27 -13.00 10.84 9.73
N ASN A 28 -13.96 10.23 9.03
CA ASN A 28 -15.23 9.77 9.59
C ASN A 28 -15.20 8.35 10.17
N PHE A 29 -14.06 7.67 10.18
CA PHE A 29 -13.96 6.34 10.78
C PHE A 29 -14.15 6.39 12.31
N PRO A 30 -14.97 5.51 12.90
CA PRO A 30 -14.90 5.25 14.33
C PRO A 30 -13.47 4.89 14.73
N ARG A 31 -13.02 5.29 15.92
CA ARG A 31 -11.64 5.02 16.36
C ARG A 31 -11.49 3.71 17.12
N VAL A 32 -12.56 3.28 17.79
CA VAL A 32 -12.61 2.05 18.60
C VAL A 32 -13.71 1.17 18.03
N PHE A 33 -13.37 -0.09 17.78
CA PHE A 33 -14.29 -1.09 17.26
C PHE A 33 -14.39 -2.27 18.24
N ASN A 34 -15.63 -2.77 18.43
CA ASN A 34 -15.90 -4.01 19.15
C ASN A 34 -16.10 -5.14 18.12
N SER A 35 -15.00 -5.61 17.51
CA SER A 35 -14.99 -6.71 16.53
C SER A 35 -15.77 -6.44 15.23
N ASN A 36 -15.73 -5.20 14.75
CA ASN A 36 -16.40 -4.80 13.52
C ASN A 36 -15.43 -4.73 12.33
N THR A 37 -15.95 -5.08 11.15
CA THR A 37 -15.25 -4.87 9.88
C THR A 37 -15.53 -3.47 9.37
N LEU A 38 -14.48 -2.71 9.06
CA LEU A 38 -14.57 -1.43 8.37
C LEU A 38 -14.15 -1.62 6.91
N ARG A 39 -14.99 -1.19 5.96
CA ARG A 39 -14.68 -1.24 4.53
C ARG A 39 -14.66 0.15 3.93
N LEU A 40 -13.52 0.52 3.37
CA LEU A 40 -13.35 1.68 2.51
C LEU A 40 -13.34 1.21 1.06
N TRP A 41 -14.47 1.38 0.38
CA TRP A 41 -14.58 1.15 -1.06
C TRP A 41 -14.25 2.42 -1.83
N ILE A 42 -13.35 2.30 -2.80
CA ILE A 42 -12.84 3.40 -3.62
C ILE A 42 -13.19 3.08 -5.08
N ASN A 43 -14.05 3.89 -5.69
CA ASN A 43 -14.37 3.71 -7.10
C ASN A 43 -13.17 4.09 -7.99
N PRO A 44 -12.99 3.42 -9.14
CA PRO A 44 -12.00 3.81 -10.15
C PRO A 44 -11.99 5.32 -10.39
N GLY A 45 -10.79 5.87 -10.47
CA GLY A 45 -10.55 7.31 -10.47
C GLY A 45 -9.12 7.61 -10.06
N ARG A 46 -8.73 8.88 -10.19
CA ARG A 46 -7.42 9.39 -9.77
C ARG A 46 -7.58 10.29 -8.55
N TYR A 47 -7.03 9.84 -7.44
CA TYR A 47 -7.05 10.51 -6.15
C TYR A 47 -5.65 11.05 -5.87
N ASP A 48 -5.46 12.33 -6.20
CA ASP A 48 -4.24 13.09 -5.95
C ASP A 48 -4.14 13.48 -4.45
N GLU A 49 -4.19 12.47 -3.59
CA GLU A 49 -4.27 12.58 -2.13
C GLU A 49 -3.18 11.77 -1.44
N ASP A 50 -2.56 12.38 -0.42
CA ASP A 50 -1.77 11.66 0.56
C ASP A 50 -2.69 11.21 1.69
N VAL A 51 -3.12 9.95 1.64
CA VAL A 51 -4.13 9.39 2.54
C VAL A 51 -3.48 8.98 3.86
N ILE A 52 -4.06 9.45 4.97
CA ILE A 52 -3.64 9.07 6.32
C ILE A 52 -4.80 8.35 7.00
N ILE A 53 -4.66 7.04 7.17
CA ILE A 53 -5.57 6.27 8.01
C ILE A 53 -5.20 6.56 9.47
N PRO A 54 -6.13 7.12 10.27
CA PRO A 54 -5.88 7.41 11.67
C PRO A 54 -5.71 6.11 12.46
N PRO A 55 -5.09 6.14 13.66
CA PRO A 55 -4.99 4.96 14.52
C PRO A 55 -6.38 4.38 14.85
N LEU A 56 -6.55 3.08 14.64
CA LEU A 56 -7.79 2.35 14.91
C LEU A 56 -7.52 1.16 15.86
N SER A 57 -8.44 0.89 16.78
CA SER A 57 -8.31 -0.25 17.71
C SER A 57 -9.40 -1.31 17.49
N GLY A 58 -9.00 -2.58 17.43
CA GLY A 58 -9.93 -3.73 17.40
C GLY A 58 -10.65 -3.91 16.06
N VAL A 59 -10.01 -3.53 14.94
CA VAL A 59 -10.64 -3.45 13.63
C VAL A 59 -10.12 -4.50 12.64
N THR A 60 -11.01 -4.98 11.76
CA THR A 60 -10.62 -5.57 10.48
C THR A 60 -10.87 -4.51 9.40
N LEU A 61 -9.81 -3.89 8.88
CA LEU A 61 -9.87 -2.80 7.92
C LEU A 61 -9.64 -3.30 6.49
N TYR A 62 -10.59 -3.03 5.61
CA TYR A 62 -10.44 -3.23 4.17
C TYR A 62 -10.36 -1.89 3.45
N ILE A 63 -9.35 -1.72 2.61
CA ILE A 63 -9.14 -0.58 1.71
C ILE A 63 -9.09 -1.15 0.30
N LEU A 64 -10.20 -1.00 -0.42
CA LEU A 64 -10.45 -1.75 -1.64
C LEU A 64 -10.78 -0.79 -2.78
N SER A 65 -10.11 -0.94 -3.92
CA SER A 65 -10.72 -0.51 -5.16
C SER A 65 -11.99 -1.32 -5.42
N SER A 66 -13.07 -0.69 -5.88
CA SER A 66 -14.33 -1.40 -6.13
C SER A 66 -14.28 -2.41 -7.28
N ASN A 67 -13.22 -2.37 -8.11
CA ASN A 67 -12.95 -3.36 -9.16
C ASN A 67 -11.85 -4.38 -8.80
N TYR A 68 -11.37 -4.46 -7.55
CA TYR A 68 -10.20 -5.29 -7.18
C TYR A 68 -10.32 -6.78 -7.53
N GLU A 69 -11.53 -7.32 -7.66
CA GLU A 69 -11.74 -8.74 -7.97
C GLU A 69 -11.26 -9.11 -9.36
N THR A 70 -11.44 -8.22 -10.34
CA THR A 70 -11.09 -8.43 -11.75
C THR A 70 -9.77 -7.80 -12.15
N VAL A 71 -9.16 -6.98 -11.28
CA VAL A 71 -7.85 -6.37 -11.52
C VAL A 71 -6.75 -7.43 -11.52
N ASP A 72 -5.95 -7.42 -12.58
CA ASP A 72 -4.62 -8.02 -12.66
C ASP A 72 -3.59 -6.89 -12.83
N PRO A 73 -2.79 -6.57 -11.79
CA PRO A 73 -1.83 -5.48 -11.87
C PRO A 73 -0.66 -5.79 -12.79
N ALA A 74 -0.44 -7.04 -13.24
CA ALA A 74 0.60 -7.35 -14.23
C ALA A 74 0.13 -7.08 -15.67
N ALA A 75 -1.17 -7.28 -15.94
CA ALA A 75 -1.76 -7.07 -17.27
C ALA A 75 -1.94 -5.58 -17.63
N GLY A 76 -2.04 -4.68 -16.64
CA GLY A 76 -2.20 -3.25 -16.92
C GLY A 76 -2.58 -2.40 -15.70
N PRO A 77 -2.97 -1.13 -15.93
CA PRO A 77 -3.44 -0.23 -14.89
C PRO A 77 -4.65 -0.78 -14.12
N THR A 78 -4.72 -0.52 -12.81
CA THR A 78 -5.83 -0.93 -11.94
C THR A 78 -7.06 -0.02 -12.07
N THR A 79 -6.87 1.15 -12.69
CA THR A 79 -7.83 2.27 -12.82
C THR A 79 -8.24 2.97 -11.52
N CYS A 80 -7.72 2.54 -10.37
CA CYS A 80 -7.89 3.20 -9.08
C CYS A 80 -6.55 3.72 -8.57
N GLN A 81 -6.26 4.98 -8.86
CA GLN A 81 -4.96 5.60 -8.64
C GLN A 81 -4.95 6.47 -7.38
N ILE A 82 -3.98 6.28 -6.49
CA ILE A 82 -3.82 7.03 -5.23
C ILE A 82 -2.36 7.50 -5.13
N ARG A 83 -2.10 8.71 -4.62
CA ARG A 83 -0.72 9.24 -4.52
C ARG A 83 0.06 8.50 -3.45
N SER A 84 -0.46 8.48 -2.23
CA SER A 84 0.10 7.69 -1.14
C SER A 84 -0.96 7.31 -0.12
N ILE A 85 -0.70 6.25 0.63
CA ILE A 85 -1.53 5.81 1.75
C ILE A 85 -0.65 5.36 2.90
N SER A 86 -1.02 5.77 4.12
CA SER A 86 -0.36 5.35 5.34
C SER A 86 -1.36 4.86 6.38
N VAL A 87 -1.03 3.77 7.05
CA VAL A 87 -1.74 3.25 8.22
C VAL A 87 -0.75 3.15 9.36
N SER A 88 -1.10 3.68 10.53
CA SER A 88 -0.23 3.67 11.71
C SER A 88 -1.00 3.26 12.95
N ASP A 89 -0.32 2.57 13.87
CA ASP A 89 -0.81 2.30 15.22
C ASP A 89 -2.21 1.65 15.24
N THR A 90 -2.41 0.70 14.32
CA THR A 90 -3.70 0.03 14.14
C THR A 90 -3.61 -1.43 14.56
N SER A 91 -4.22 -1.76 15.71
CA SER A 91 -4.28 -3.12 16.25
C SER A 91 -5.38 -3.90 15.54
N GLY A 92 -5.01 -4.65 14.50
CA GLY A 92 -5.95 -5.38 13.68
C GLY A 92 -5.39 -5.94 12.38
N TYR A 93 -6.27 -6.52 11.57
CA TYR A 93 -5.99 -6.97 10.21
C TYR A 93 -6.30 -5.85 9.23
N ILE A 94 -5.33 -5.52 8.38
CA ILE A 94 -5.48 -4.51 7.33
C ILE A 94 -5.32 -5.19 5.97
N TYR A 95 -6.24 -4.94 5.06
CA TYR A 95 -6.22 -5.47 3.71
C TYR A 95 -6.35 -4.35 2.70
N ILE A 96 -5.31 -4.14 1.90
CA ILE A 96 -5.23 -3.11 0.87
C ILE A 96 -5.20 -3.81 -0.49
N ALA A 97 -6.17 -3.53 -1.36
CA ALA A 97 -6.23 -4.21 -2.65
C ALA A 97 -6.72 -3.38 -3.84
N GLY A 98 -6.14 -3.68 -5.01
CA GLY A 98 -6.60 -3.18 -6.31
C GLY A 98 -6.27 -1.71 -6.59
N ILE A 99 -5.28 -1.15 -5.89
CA ILE A 99 -4.90 0.27 -6.04
C ILE A 99 -3.57 0.44 -6.79
N GLU A 100 -3.41 1.57 -7.44
CA GLU A 100 -2.22 1.92 -8.21
C GLU A 100 -1.60 3.23 -7.75
N GLN A 101 -0.28 3.26 -7.76
CA GLN A 101 0.50 4.46 -7.47
C GLN A 101 0.32 5.51 -8.58
N THR A 102 0.02 6.75 -8.22
CA THR A 102 0.12 7.89 -9.14
C THR A 102 1.39 8.72 -8.94
N ASN A 103 1.44 9.87 -9.62
CA ASN A 103 2.48 10.89 -9.49
C ASN A 103 2.86 11.25 -8.06
N THR A 104 4.09 11.73 -7.88
CA THR A 104 4.61 12.28 -6.61
C THR A 104 4.61 13.82 -6.58
N ALA A 105 3.87 14.49 -7.48
CA ALA A 105 3.84 15.94 -7.52
C ALA A 105 3.10 16.51 -6.29
N GLY A 106 3.68 17.53 -5.67
CA GLY A 106 3.04 18.25 -4.55
C GLY A 106 3.04 17.49 -3.21
N THR A 107 3.79 16.39 -3.07
CA THR A 107 3.91 15.65 -1.80
C THR A 107 5.34 15.60 -1.30
N THR A 108 5.50 15.50 0.03
CA THR A 108 6.76 15.17 0.70
C THR A 108 6.84 13.71 1.12
N LYS A 109 5.79 12.91 0.84
CA LYS A 109 5.79 11.47 1.16
C LYS A 109 6.79 10.75 0.27
N ASN A 110 7.68 10.01 0.92
CA ASN A 110 8.68 9.16 0.29
C ASN A 110 8.19 7.70 0.22
N TYR A 111 6.89 7.49 0.07
CA TYR A 111 6.31 6.16 -0.04
C TYR A 111 5.01 6.17 -0.84
N PHE A 112 4.64 5.01 -1.38
CA PHE A 112 3.28 4.79 -1.88
C PHE A 112 2.41 4.17 -0.78
N ILE A 113 2.70 2.95 -0.32
CA ILE A 113 1.98 2.31 0.79
C ILE A 113 2.91 2.23 2.00
N LYS A 114 2.47 2.77 3.14
CA LYS A 114 3.20 2.66 4.41
C LYS A 114 2.34 2.06 5.51
N ALA A 115 2.87 1.07 6.21
CA ALA A 115 2.28 0.52 7.42
C ALA A 115 3.27 0.60 8.59
N ILE A 116 2.81 1.10 9.74
CA ILE A 116 3.64 1.30 10.93
C ILE A 116 2.93 0.74 12.16
N ARG A 117 3.59 -0.18 12.89
CA ARG A 117 3.07 -0.72 14.16
C ARG A 117 1.62 -1.20 14.05
N CYS A 118 1.34 -1.93 12.98
CA CYS A 118 0.06 -2.58 12.74
C CYS A 118 0.11 -4.06 13.11
N GLY A 119 -1.06 -4.67 13.38
CA GLY A 119 -1.15 -6.10 13.69
C GLY A 119 -0.68 -7.00 12.54
N PHE A 120 -1.43 -7.02 11.43
CA PHE A 120 -1.04 -7.69 10.19
C PHE A 120 -1.56 -6.91 8.98
N VAL A 121 -0.74 -6.77 7.93
CA VAL A 121 -1.09 -6.03 6.72
C VAL A 121 -0.93 -6.90 5.48
N ARG A 122 -2.01 -7.10 4.74
CA ARG A 122 -1.96 -7.68 3.40
C ARG A 122 -2.09 -6.58 2.36
N ILE A 123 -1.15 -6.54 1.43
CA ILE A 123 -1.15 -5.65 0.26
C ILE A 123 -1.21 -6.54 -0.97
N THR A 124 -2.28 -6.45 -1.74
CA THR A 124 -2.46 -7.37 -2.87
C THR A 124 -3.09 -6.73 -4.09
N LYS A 125 -2.80 -7.27 -5.28
CA LYS A 125 -3.33 -6.74 -6.55
C LYS A 125 -3.04 -5.24 -6.75
N CYS A 126 -1.98 -4.74 -6.16
CA CYS A 126 -1.59 -3.32 -6.26
C CYS A 126 -0.53 -3.15 -7.34
N ARG A 127 -0.51 -1.97 -7.97
CA ARG A 127 0.45 -1.63 -9.05
C ARG A 127 1.30 -0.42 -8.69
N MET A 128 2.61 -0.62 -8.67
CA MET A 128 3.63 0.37 -8.33
C MET A 128 4.50 0.63 -9.56
N ALA A 129 3.98 1.41 -10.50
CA ALA A 129 4.58 1.59 -11.82
C ALA A 129 4.84 3.06 -12.21
N PHE A 130 4.48 4.03 -11.36
CA PHE A 130 4.93 5.41 -11.56
C PHE A 130 6.43 5.49 -11.25
N ASN A 131 7.23 6.02 -12.18
CA ASN A 131 8.68 6.00 -12.04
C ASN A 131 9.16 6.88 -10.88
N THR A 132 9.66 6.24 -9.83
CA THR A 132 10.28 6.88 -8.66
C THR A 132 11.74 6.52 -8.50
N LYS A 133 12.35 5.83 -9.48
CA LYS A 133 13.70 5.27 -9.40
C LYS A 133 14.76 6.27 -8.95
N ALA A 134 14.66 7.51 -9.46
CA ALA A 134 15.57 8.61 -9.15
C ALA A 134 15.17 9.43 -7.91
N ILE A 135 14.08 9.09 -7.23
CA ILE A 135 13.59 9.80 -6.04
C ILE A 135 14.07 9.05 -4.82
N ASP A 136 15.24 9.41 -4.29
CA ASP A 136 15.73 8.89 -3.01
C ASP A 136 15.19 9.75 -1.85
N PRO A 137 14.64 9.16 -0.76
CA PRO A 137 14.58 7.74 -0.42
C PRO A 137 13.17 7.13 -0.60
N PHE A 138 12.57 7.23 -1.79
CA PHE A 138 11.22 6.72 -2.04
C PHE A 138 11.13 5.19 -1.89
N THR A 139 10.07 4.70 -1.25
CA THR A 139 9.81 3.26 -1.07
C THR A 139 8.37 2.93 -1.45
N ALA A 140 8.17 2.08 -2.44
CA ALA A 140 6.83 1.75 -2.90
C ALA A 140 5.98 1.05 -1.81
N VAL A 141 6.56 0.09 -1.08
CA VAL A 141 5.95 -0.52 0.11
C VAL A 141 6.89 -0.42 1.31
N PHE A 142 6.51 0.37 2.32
CA PHE A 142 7.26 0.56 3.55
C PHE A 142 6.55 -0.09 4.73
N ILE A 143 7.15 -1.12 5.32
CA ILE A 143 6.63 -1.87 6.47
C ILE A 143 7.54 -1.61 7.67
N ASP A 144 6.98 -1.08 8.76
CA ASP A 144 7.71 -0.67 9.97
C ASP A 144 7.10 -1.33 11.22
N ALA A 145 7.88 -2.15 11.92
CA ALA A 145 7.47 -2.81 13.16
C ALA A 145 6.09 -3.52 13.07
N CYS A 146 5.84 -4.21 11.96
CA CYS A 146 4.63 -5.01 11.75
C CYS A 146 4.88 -6.24 10.87
N SER A 147 3.93 -7.17 10.89
CA SER A 147 3.89 -8.32 9.98
C SER A 147 3.13 -7.94 8.72
N ALA A 148 3.65 -8.31 7.54
CA ALA A 148 3.01 -8.01 6.27
C ALA A 148 3.12 -9.13 5.24
N ASP A 149 2.15 -9.19 4.34
CA ASP A 149 2.12 -10.05 3.16
C ASP A 149 1.88 -9.18 1.92
N VAL A 150 2.91 -9.04 1.09
CA VAL A 150 2.86 -8.34 -0.20
C VAL A 150 2.71 -9.39 -1.28
N ASN A 151 1.50 -9.54 -1.80
CA ASN A 151 1.10 -10.70 -2.60
C ASN A 151 0.44 -10.28 -3.91
N GLY A 152 0.88 -10.78 -5.06
CA GLY A 152 0.14 -10.54 -6.31
C GLY A 152 0.20 -9.07 -6.73
N CYS A 153 1.29 -8.37 -6.42
CA CYS A 153 1.51 -6.96 -6.78
C CYS A 153 2.45 -6.84 -7.96
N TYR A 154 2.49 -5.67 -8.59
CA TYR A 154 3.38 -5.38 -9.71
C TYR A 154 4.31 -4.19 -9.40
N PHE A 155 5.61 -4.36 -9.60
CA PHE A 155 6.61 -3.32 -9.38
C PHE A 155 7.37 -2.97 -10.66
N ALA A 156 7.54 -1.68 -10.93
CA ALA A 156 8.38 -1.19 -12.01
C ALA A 156 8.97 0.19 -11.69
N SER A 157 10.27 0.37 -11.97
CA SER A 157 10.97 1.66 -11.89
C SER A 157 10.83 2.38 -10.54
N GLN A 158 10.90 1.64 -9.44
CA GLN A 158 10.89 2.22 -8.10
C GLN A 158 12.31 2.49 -7.60
N ASN A 159 12.47 3.42 -6.64
CA ASN A 159 13.74 3.53 -5.93
C ASN A 159 13.95 2.30 -5.03
N VAL A 160 12.97 1.99 -4.18
CA VAL A 160 12.90 0.73 -3.42
C VAL A 160 11.54 0.10 -3.61
N ASP A 161 11.47 -1.19 -3.98
CA ASP A 161 10.19 -1.91 -4.10
C ASP A 161 9.58 -2.15 -2.72
N VAL A 162 10.26 -2.92 -1.87
CA VAL A 162 9.78 -3.31 -0.53
C VAL A 162 10.85 -3.06 0.51
N ARG A 163 10.51 -2.28 1.55
CA ARG A 163 11.37 -2.05 2.72
C ARG A 163 10.71 -2.60 3.97
N GLY A 164 11.43 -3.45 4.68
CA GLY A 164 11.13 -3.84 6.07
C GLY A 164 12.00 -3.02 7.01
N TYR A 165 11.42 -2.46 8.07
CA TYR A 165 12.10 -1.59 9.02
C TYR A 165 11.73 -1.95 10.47
N ASN A 166 12.66 -1.76 11.42
CA ASN A 166 12.44 -1.94 12.87
C ASN A 166 11.68 -3.22 13.24
N THR A 167 12.28 -4.39 13.07
CA THR A 167 11.72 -5.71 13.42
C THR A 167 10.48 -6.12 12.62
N ALA A 168 10.19 -5.43 11.51
CA ALA A 168 9.18 -5.88 10.57
C ALA A 168 9.46 -7.29 10.06
N ARG A 169 8.39 -8.05 9.82
CA ARG A 169 8.42 -9.35 9.16
C ARG A 169 7.56 -9.28 7.90
N VAL A 170 8.18 -9.38 6.73
CA VAL A 170 7.47 -9.21 5.45
C VAL A 170 7.57 -10.49 4.63
N GLU A 171 6.45 -10.99 4.15
CA GLU A 171 6.38 -12.02 3.12
C GLU A 171 6.11 -11.34 1.78
N VAL A 172 6.86 -11.72 0.74
CA VAL A 172 6.65 -11.24 -0.63
C VAL A 172 6.46 -12.44 -1.56
N GLN A 173 5.38 -12.44 -2.36
CA GLN A 173 5.00 -13.59 -3.17
C GLN A 173 4.14 -13.21 -4.39
N ASN A 174 4.17 -14.03 -5.44
CA ASN A 174 3.41 -13.81 -6.68
C ASN A 174 3.61 -12.42 -7.28
N ILE A 175 4.85 -11.94 -7.34
CA ILE A 175 5.16 -10.57 -7.75
C ILE A 175 5.43 -10.50 -9.25
N GLY A 176 4.76 -9.57 -9.92
CA GLY A 176 5.07 -9.19 -11.30
C GLY A 176 6.09 -8.06 -11.36
N HIS A 177 6.97 -8.11 -12.35
CA HIS A 177 8.01 -7.10 -12.55
C HIS A 177 7.90 -6.44 -13.93
N GLY A 178 8.26 -5.17 -13.99
CA GLY A 178 8.46 -4.41 -15.21
C GLY A 178 9.91 -3.96 -15.38
N ALA A 179 10.09 -2.74 -15.86
CA ALA A 179 11.41 -2.11 -15.86
C ALA A 179 12.01 -2.11 -14.44
N LYS A 180 13.28 -2.53 -14.32
CA LYS A 180 13.93 -2.75 -13.02
C LYS A 180 13.88 -1.53 -12.11
N SER A 181 13.52 -1.77 -10.85
CA SER A 181 13.72 -0.84 -9.74
C SER A 181 15.20 -0.74 -9.36
N ALA A 182 15.59 0.31 -8.64
CA ALA A 182 16.99 0.46 -8.20
C ALA A 182 17.33 -0.56 -7.10
N ILE A 183 16.47 -0.68 -6.08
CA ILE A 183 16.57 -1.69 -5.02
C ILE A 183 15.28 -2.49 -4.98
N GLY A 184 15.39 -3.82 -4.93
CA GLY A 184 14.27 -4.72 -4.75
C GLY A 184 13.85 -4.80 -3.29
N LEU A 185 14.46 -5.71 -2.56
CA LEU A 185 14.18 -6.00 -1.15
C LEU A 185 15.19 -5.31 -0.24
N TYR A 186 14.69 -4.48 0.67
CA TYR A 186 15.52 -3.72 1.61
C TYR A 186 15.12 -3.94 3.07
N PRO A 187 15.57 -5.04 3.70
CA PRO A 187 15.43 -5.19 5.14
C PRO A 187 16.43 -4.31 5.90
N GLN A 188 15.92 -3.52 6.85
CA GLN A 188 16.69 -2.72 7.79
C GLN A 188 16.27 -3.11 9.21
N SER A 189 17.11 -3.90 9.90
CA SER A 189 16.74 -4.51 11.19
C SER A 189 15.43 -5.32 11.11
N ALA A 190 15.17 -5.98 9.98
CA ALA A 190 13.91 -6.67 9.66
C ALA A 190 14.17 -8.00 8.92
N ASP A 191 13.17 -8.88 8.89
CA ASP A 191 13.17 -10.12 8.10
C ASP A 191 12.23 -9.96 6.89
N ILE A 192 12.74 -10.22 5.68
CA ILE A 192 11.90 -10.37 4.48
C ILE A 192 12.02 -11.81 3.96
N PHE A 193 10.88 -12.47 3.76
CA PHE A 193 10.77 -13.79 3.15
C PHE A 193 10.37 -13.62 1.69
N ASN A 194 11.30 -13.86 0.78
CA ASN A 194 11.04 -13.89 -0.66
C ASN A 194 10.57 -15.28 -1.08
N LEU A 195 9.27 -15.43 -1.20
CA LEU A 195 8.63 -16.70 -1.60
C LEU A 195 8.45 -16.79 -3.13
N ASN A 196 8.89 -15.78 -3.90
CA ASN A 196 8.95 -15.88 -5.36
C ASN A 196 10.09 -16.82 -5.77
N SER A 197 9.94 -17.49 -6.91
CA SER A 197 11.02 -18.28 -7.48
C SER A 197 12.16 -17.37 -7.96
N GLY A 198 13.39 -17.67 -7.54
CA GLY A 198 14.59 -17.02 -8.04
C GLY A 198 14.95 -15.70 -7.36
N THR A 199 15.78 -14.92 -8.04
CA THR A 199 16.30 -13.64 -7.55
C THR A 199 15.31 -12.52 -7.87
N TRP A 200 15.06 -11.62 -6.91
CA TRP A 200 14.19 -10.46 -7.11
C TRP A 200 14.66 -9.58 -8.28
N GLU A 201 13.74 -9.14 -9.13
CA GLU A 201 14.10 -8.39 -10.35
C GLU A 201 14.28 -6.89 -10.09
N ALA A 202 15.49 -6.51 -9.69
CA ALA A 202 15.93 -5.13 -9.56
C ALA A 202 17.41 -4.97 -9.97
N ASP A 203 17.93 -3.75 -10.06
CA ASP A 203 19.36 -3.52 -10.30
C ASP A 203 20.20 -4.00 -9.11
N THR A 204 19.72 -3.71 -7.89
CA THR A 204 20.18 -4.34 -6.64
C THR A 204 19.04 -5.20 -6.09
N PRO A 205 19.02 -6.52 -6.34
CA PRO A 205 17.93 -7.39 -5.89
C PRO A 205 17.65 -7.29 -4.39
N THR A 206 18.72 -7.23 -3.60
CA THR A 206 18.65 -7.13 -2.15
C THR A 206 19.70 -6.16 -1.63
N LYS A 207 19.29 -5.24 -0.74
CA LYS A 207 20.18 -4.37 0.04
C LYS A 207 19.94 -4.65 1.52
N LEU A 208 20.97 -4.97 2.30
CA LEU A 208 20.84 -5.31 3.72
C LEU A 208 21.37 -4.18 4.60
N SER A 209 20.74 -3.92 5.75
CA SER A 209 21.28 -3.01 6.78
C SER A 209 20.75 -3.33 8.17
N GLY A 210 21.43 -2.89 9.23
CA GLY A 210 20.93 -3.03 10.62
C GLY A 210 20.72 -4.47 11.08
N GLY A 211 21.41 -5.45 10.47
CA GLY A 211 21.18 -6.88 10.73
C GLY A 211 19.94 -7.47 10.05
N GLY A 212 19.30 -6.71 9.15
CA GLY A 212 18.18 -7.19 8.35
C GLY A 212 18.61 -8.28 7.35
N VAL A 213 17.69 -9.20 7.06
CA VAL A 213 17.96 -10.37 6.21
C VAL A 213 16.83 -10.62 5.22
N VAL A 214 17.20 -11.20 4.07
CA VAL A 214 16.26 -11.80 3.12
C VAL A 214 16.41 -13.32 3.18
N ARG A 215 15.29 -14.03 3.27
CA ARG A 215 15.21 -15.49 3.28
C ARG A 215 14.44 -15.95 2.05
N THR A 216 14.88 -17.04 1.45
CA THR A 216 14.23 -17.67 0.28
C THR A 216 13.76 -19.07 0.65
#